data_AF-A0A6M1YFT7-F1
#
_entry.id   AF-A0A6M1YFT7-F1
#
_cell.length_a   1.000
_cell.length_b   1.000
_cell.length_c   1.000
_cell.angle_alpha   90.00
_cell.angle_beta   90.00
_cell.angle_gamma   90.00
#
_symmetry.space_group_name_H-M   'P 1'
#
loop_
_entity.id
_entity.type
_entity.pdbx_description
1 polymer ?
#
loop_
_entity_poly.entity_id
_entity_poly.type
_entity_poly.pdbx_seq_one_letter_code
_entity_poly.pdbx_strand_id
1 'polypeptide(L)'
;MILIPFYEIFPEIAEEETRCLHILQESDSEALPLGSYKLVELYCPDLDCDCRKVNIVAISNEDGKEYGTFQFGWEKQAFYDDHFGFDDHGLPEPDHAPMQFLEKTHTFQRRFGRRV
;
A
#
# COMPACT_ATOMS: atom_id res chain seq x y z
N MET A 1 8.33 5.15 13.57
CA MET A 1 8.91 4.21 12.59
C MET A 1 9.11 4.97 11.29
N ILE A 2 10.35 5.12 10.84
CA ILE A 2 10.68 5.73 9.55
C ILE A 2 10.81 4.57 8.56
N LEU A 3 10.20 4.67 7.39
CA LEU A 3 10.37 3.72 6.30
C LEU A 3 11.08 4.46 5.16
N ILE A 4 12.07 3.80 4.55
CA ILE A 4 12.86 4.39 3.47
C ILE A 4 12.59 3.66 2.14
N PRO A 5 12.48 4.39 1.02
CA PRO A 5 12.28 3.78 -0.27
C PRO A 5 13.47 2.93 -0.71
N PHE A 6 13.18 1.78 -1.34
CA PHE A 6 14.20 0.89 -1.89
C PHE A 6 15.16 1.61 -2.84
N TYR A 7 14.63 2.45 -3.73
CA TYR A 7 15.40 3.19 -4.72
C TYR A 7 16.35 4.23 -4.12
N GLU A 8 16.16 4.65 -2.85
CA GLU A 8 17.12 5.55 -2.18
C GLU A 8 18.37 4.79 -1.74
N ILE A 9 18.27 3.49 -1.44
CA ILE A 9 19.38 2.65 -1.00
C ILE A 9 20.08 1.99 -2.19
N PHE A 10 19.28 1.48 -3.14
CA PHE A 10 19.75 0.69 -4.27
C PHE A 10 19.27 1.29 -5.60
N PRO A 11 19.72 2.50 -5.98
CA PRO A 11 19.23 3.21 -7.16
C PRO A 11 19.52 2.47 -8.47
N GLU A 12 20.69 1.84 -8.60
CA GLU A 12 21.09 1.10 -9.80
C GLU A 12 20.16 -0.11 -10.05
N ILE A 13 19.85 -0.86 -8.99
CA ILE A 13 18.94 -2.01 -9.06
C ILE A 13 17.51 -1.53 -9.35
N ALA A 14 17.08 -0.46 -8.69
CA ALA A 14 15.75 0.09 -8.88
C ALA A 14 15.52 0.63 -10.30
N GLU A 15 16.57 1.09 -10.99
CA GLU A 15 16.49 1.53 -12.39
C GLU A 15 16.33 0.34 -13.37
N GLU A 16 16.96 -0.80 -13.07
CA GLU A 16 16.87 -2.00 -13.90
C GLU A 16 15.54 -2.77 -13.72
N GLU A 17 14.88 -2.62 -12.57
CA GLU A 17 13.68 -3.37 -12.23
C GLU A 17 12.37 -2.62 -12.54
N THR A 18 11.50 -3.23 -13.34
CA THR A 18 10.17 -2.67 -13.66
C THR A 18 9.14 -3.02 -12.58
N ARG A 19 8.70 -2.01 -11.81
CA ARG A 19 7.66 -2.15 -10.77
C ARG A 19 6.43 -1.28 -11.08
N CYS A 20 5.71 -1.65 -12.14
CA CYS A 20 4.50 -0.94 -12.55
C CYS A 20 3.26 -1.85 -12.54
N LEU A 21 2.12 -1.25 -12.18
CA LEU A 21 0.80 -1.83 -12.28
C LEU A 21 0.01 -1.04 -13.33
N HIS A 22 -0.59 -1.74 -14.30
CA HIS A 22 -1.46 -1.13 -15.29
C HIS A 22 -2.91 -1.56 -15.06
N ILE A 23 -3.78 -0.59 -14.80
CA ILE A 23 -5.22 -0.80 -14.75
C ILE A 23 -5.77 -0.54 -16.16
N LEU A 24 -6.09 -1.63 -16.86
CA LEU A 24 -6.50 -1.59 -18.27
C LEU A 24 -8.01 -1.57 -18.47
N GLN A 25 -8.78 -1.86 -17.42
CA GLN A 25 -10.24 -1.89 -17.47
C GLN A 25 -10.83 -1.33 -16.19
N GLU A 26 -11.90 -0.56 -16.32
CA GLU A 26 -12.70 -0.11 -15.19
C GLU A 26 -13.38 -1.33 -14.54
N SER A 27 -13.38 -1.35 -13.21
CA SER A 27 -14.15 -2.33 -12.46
C SER A 27 -15.56 -1.80 -12.17
N ASP A 28 -16.50 -2.69 -11.90
CA ASP A 28 -17.87 -2.32 -11.49
C ASP A 28 -17.94 -1.63 -10.11
N SER A 29 -16.85 -1.66 -9.32
CA SER A 29 -16.69 -0.91 -8.07
C SER A 29 -15.96 0.43 -8.29
N GLU A 30 -16.03 1.38 -7.33
CA GLU A 30 -15.18 2.60 -7.28
C GLU A 30 -13.68 2.26 -7.14
N ALA A 31 -13.13 1.49 -8.07
CA ALA A 31 -11.74 1.08 -8.07
C ALA A 31 -10.84 2.17 -8.66
N LEU A 32 -9.53 1.92 -8.49
CA LEU A 32 -8.44 2.71 -9.05
C LEU A 32 -8.74 3.16 -10.49
N PRO A 33 -8.56 4.45 -10.82
CA PRO A 33 -8.68 4.93 -12.19
C PRO A 33 -7.83 4.11 -13.16
N LEU A 34 -8.28 4.05 -14.42
CA LEU A 34 -7.44 3.54 -15.51
C LEU A 34 -6.11 4.29 -15.54
N GLY A 35 -5.03 3.56 -15.80
CA GLY A 35 -3.72 4.16 -15.93
C GLY A 35 -2.59 3.29 -15.42
N SER A 36 -1.42 3.91 -15.33
CA SER A 36 -0.20 3.28 -14.88
C SER A 36 0.16 3.76 -13.48
N TYR A 37 0.58 2.84 -12.64
CA TYR A 37 0.95 3.11 -11.25
C TYR A 37 2.36 2.59 -11.02
N LYS A 38 3.21 3.40 -10.39
CA LYS A 38 4.49 2.93 -9.83
C LYS A 38 4.24 2.32 -8.46
N LEU A 39 4.84 1.16 -8.22
CA LEU A 39 4.83 0.49 -6.93
C LEU A 39 6.15 0.79 -6.22
N VAL A 40 6.08 1.58 -5.15
CA VAL A 40 7.24 2.01 -4.37
C VAL A 40 7.35 1.18 -3.11
N GLU A 41 8.39 0.35 -3.02
CA GLU A 41 8.71 -0.43 -1.83
C GLU A 41 9.40 0.45 -0.78
N LEU A 42 8.95 0.33 0.46
CA LEU A 42 9.49 1.00 1.63
C LEU A 42 9.88 -0.03 2.70
N TYR A 43 11.12 0.07 3.17
CA TYR A 43 11.72 -0.84 4.14
C TYR A 43 12.08 -0.12 5.44
N CYS A 44 12.16 -0.88 6.54
CA CYS A 44 12.71 -0.37 7.79
C CYS A 44 14.24 -0.24 7.66
N PRO A 45 14.83 0.94 7.92
CA PRO A 45 16.29 1.12 7.89
C PRO A 45 17.01 0.65 9.16
N ASP A 46 16.25 0.33 10.21
CA ASP A 46 16.82 -0.05 11.51
C ASP A 46 17.35 -1.48 11.44
N LEU A 47 18.68 -1.63 11.58
CA LEU A 47 19.36 -2.92 11.53
C LEU A 47 19.04 -3.81 12.74
N ASP A 48 18.56 -3.24 13.84
CA ASP A 48 18.12 -3.98 15.03
C ASP A 48 16.64 -4.35 14.95
N CYS A 49 15.93 -3.94 13.88
CA CYS A 49 14.51 -4.22 13.67
C CYS A 49 14.30 -5.41 12.73
N ASP A 50 13.71 -6.48 13.26
CA ASP A 50 13.35 -7.68 12.50
C ASP A 50 11.88 -7.65 12.05
N CYS A 51 11.45 -6.56 11.43
CA CYS A 51 10.02 -6.36 11.10
C CYS A 51 9.48 -7.32 10.03
N ARG A 52 10.36 -7.99 9.28
CA ARG A 52 10.07 -9.01 8.25
C ARG A 52 8.94 -8.65 7.26
N LYS A 53 8.79 -7.36 6.96
CA LYS A 53 7.75 -6.86 6.06
C LYS A 53 8.25 -5.76 5.14
N VAL A 54 7.54 -5.58 4.03
CA VAL A 54 7.67 -4.44 3.12
C VAL A 54 6.34 -3.69 3.05
N ASN A 55 6.41 -2.37 2.93
CA ASN A 55 5.25 -1.55 2.59
C ASN A 55 5.37 -1.12 1.13
N ILE A 56 4.32 -1.27 0.34
CA ILE A 56 4.32 -0.96 -1.09
C ILE A 56 3.31 0.15 -1.32
N VAL A 57 3.76 1.30 -1.80
CA VAL A 57 2.90 2.44 -2.09
C VAL A 57 2.57 2.48 -3.58
N ALA A 58 1.29 2.46 -3.93
CA ALA A 58 0.84 2.68 -5.30
C ALA A 58 0.66 4.18 -5.56
N ILE A 59 1.45 4.69 -6.49
CA ILE A 59 1.40 6.10 -6.90
C ILE A 59 1.06 6.14 -8.39
N SER A 60 0.04 6.91 -8.76
CA SER A 60 -0.35 7.10 -10.16
C SER A 60 0.74 7.85 -10.93
N ASN A 61 1.04 7.40 -12.14
CA ASN A 61 1.95 8.08 -13.04
C ASN A 61 1.28 9.27 -13.75
N GLU A 62 -0.05 9.35 -13.75
CA GLU A 62 -0.81 10.40 -14.44
C GLU A 62 -0.88 11.70 -13.62
N ASP A 63 -1.13 11.58 -12.31
CA ASP A 63 -1.34 12.72 -11.41
C ASP A 63 -0.36 12.74 -10.23
N GLY A 64 0.50 11.73 -10.09
CA GLY A 64 1.47 11.63 -8.99
C GLY A 64 0.85 11.35 -7.62
N LYS A 65 -0.46 11.06 -7.56
CA LYS A 65 -1.18 10.85 -6.31
C LYS A 65 -0.95 9.43 -5.78
N GLU A 66 -0.84 9.31 -4.46
CA GLU A 66 -0.89 8.02 -3.76
C GLU A 66 -2.33 7.52 -3.68
N TYR A 67 -2.54 6.27 -4.10
CA TYR A 67 -3.85 5.62 -4.09
C TYR A 67 -3.98 4.53 -3.02
N GLY A 68 -2.87 4.10 -2.44
CA GLY A 68 -2.88 3.14 -1.36
C GLY A 68 -1.48 2.68 -0.97
N THR A 69 -1.40 2.13 0.23
CA THR A 69 -0.22 1.46 0.75
C THR A 69 -0.61 0.02 1.09
N PHE A 70 0.14 -0.96 0.59
CA PHE A 70 -0.05 -2.38 0.89
C PHE A 70 1.06 -2.83 1.82
N GLN A 71 0.76 -3.71 2.77
CA GLN A 71 1.79 -4.34 3.59
C GLN A 71 1.90 -5.81 3.20
N PHE A 72 3.13 -6.27 2.96
CA PHE A 72 3.43 -7.67 2.71
C PHE A 72 4.48 -8.16 3.70
N GLY A 73 4.11 -9.16 4.49
CA GLY A 73 5.00 -9.87 5.40
C GLY A 73 5.28 -11.28 4.89
N TRP A 74 6.50 -11.79 5.12
CA TRP A 74 6.90 -13.14 4.70
C TRP A 74 6.96 -14.15 5.85
N GLU A 75 6.37 -13.79 7.00
CA GLU A 75 6.24 -14.68 8.16
C GLU A 75 4.78 -15.06 8.37
N LYS A 76 4.54 -16.01 9.27
CA LYS A 76 3.18 -16.38 9.69
C LYS A 76 2.54 -15.25 10.50
N GLN A 77 1.22 -15.15 10.45
CA GLN A 77 0.45 -14.13 11.20
C GLN A 77 0.85 -14.07 12.69
N ALA A 78 1.02 -15.23 13.33
CA ALA A 78 1.42 -15.31 14.75
C ALA A 78 2.74 -14.58 15.09
N PHE A 79 3.67 -14.46 14.13
CA PHE A 79 4.88 -13.65 14.32
C PHE A 79 4.51 -12.18 14.46
N TYR A 80 3.63 -11.66 13.59
CA TYR A 80 3.24 -10.26 13.60
C TYR A 80 2.35 -9.91 14.79
N ASP A 81 1.49 -10.82 15.21
CA ASP A 81 0.64 -10.64 16.39
C ASP A 81 1.49 -10.47 17.66
N ASP A 82 2.53 -11.30 17.82
CA ASP A 82 3.50 -11.20 18.93
C ASP A 82 4.40 -9.96 18.80
N HIS A 83 4.92 -9.68 17.60
CA HIS A 83 5.94 -8.65 17.37
C HIS A 83 5.39 -7.22 17.38
N PHE A 84 4.13 -7.03 16.95
CA PHE A 84 3.50 -5.70 16.83
C PHE A 84 2.24 -5.54 17.68
N GLY A 85 1.76 -6.59 18.34
CA GLY A 85 0.57 -6.53 19.18
C GLY A 85 -0.69 -6.16 18.38
N PHE A 86 -0.82 -6.66 17.15
CA PHE A 86 -2.04 -6.46 16.38
C PHE A 86 -3.18 -7.23 17.06
N ASP A 87 -4.17 -6.52 17.60
CA ASP A 87 -5.44 -7.12 17.99
C ASP A 87 -6.06 -7.74 16.73
N ASP A 88 -6.38 -9.03 16.78
CA ASP A 88 -7.05 -9.81 15.72
C ASP A 88 -8.11 -8.96 15.00
N HIS A 89 -7.77 -8.50 13.79
CA HIS A 89 -8.65 -7.67 12.97
C HIS A 89 -9.75 -8.49 12.26
N GLY A 90 -9.95 -9.77 12.63
CA GLY A 90 -11.04 -10.59 12.12
C GLY A 90 -10.98 -10.83 10.61
N LEU A 91 -9.80 -10.76 10.01
CA LEU A 91 -9.63 -11.04 8.60
C LEU A 91 -9.54 -12.55 8.34
N PRO A 92 -10.26 -13.07 7.33
CA PRO A 92 -10.17 -14.47 6.99
C PRO A 92 -8.78 -14.80 6.43
N GLU A 93 -8.18 -15.86 6.94
CA GLU A 93 -7.02 -16.54 6.32
C GLU A 93 -7.26 -16.75 4.82
N PRO A 94 -6.23 -16.56 3.96
CA PRO A 94 -4.90 -17.14 4.14
C PRO A 94 -3.73 -16.13 4.16
N ASP A 95 -2.80 -16.36 5.09
CA ASP A 95 -1.34 -16.13 5.19
C ASP A 95 -0.56 -15.14 4.30
N HIS A 96 -1.20 -14.35 3.47
CA HIS A 96 -0.63 -13.22 2.74
C HIS A 96 -1.62 -12.08 2.84
N ALA A 97 -1.84 -11.57 4.05
CA ALA A 97 -2.83 -10.53 4.25
C ALA A 97 -2.44 -9.30 3.39
N PRO A 98 -3.21 -8.95 2.33
CA PRO A 98 -3.03 -7.67 1.66
C PRO A 98 -3.69 -6.66 2.59
N MET A 99 -2.92 -6.16 3.56
CA MET A 99 -3.49 -5.42 4.66
C MET A 99 -3.49 -3.92 4.41
N GLN A 100 -4.71 -3.43 4.19
CA GLN A 100 -5.23 -2.07 4.27
C GLN A 100 -4.91 -1.14 3.10
N PHE A 101 -5.85 -1.02 2.15
CA PHE A 101 -6.10 0.29 1.54
C PHE A 101 -6.36 1.28 2.68
N LEU A 102 -5.39 2.14 2.97
CA LEU A 102 -5.60 3.33 3.79
C LEU A 102 -6.51 4.27 2.99
N GLU A 103 -7.80 3.94 2.93
CA GLU A 103 -8.81 4.86 2.46
C GLU A 103 -8.88 6.03 3.45
N LYS A 104 -8.12 7.09 3.15
CA LYS A 104 -8.57 8.42 3.51
C LYS A 104 -9.75 8.74 2.59
N THR A 105 -10.92 8.20 2.90
CA THR A 105 -12.18 8.75 2.40
C THR A 105 -12.28 10.16 2.98
N HIS A 106 -11.83 11.14 2.20
CA HIS A 106 -12.30 12.50 2.38
C HIS A 106 -13.82 12.46 2.14
N THR A 107 -14.59 12.42 3.22
CA THR A 107 -16.03 12.62 3.19
C THR A 107 -16.28 14.04 2.69
N PHE A 108 -16.34 14.22 1.37
CA PHE A 108 -16.82 15.44 0.76
C PHE A 108 -18.34 15.44 0.89
N GLN A 109 -18.85 15.96 2.02
CA GLN A 109 -20.27 16.24 2.20
C GLN A 109 -20.72 17.25 1.14
N ARG A 110 -21.23 16.78 0.00
CA ARG A 110 -22.03 17.61 -0.91
C ARG A 110 -23.37 17.90 -0.23
N ARG A 111 -23.43 19.09 0.34
CA ARG A 111 -24.63 19.83 0.76
C ARG A 111 -25.60 19.92 -0.42
N PHE A 112 -26.59 19.02 -0.48
CA PHE A 112 -27.70 19.17 -1.42
C PHE A 112 -28.64 20.27 -0.92
N GLY A 113 -28.46 21.47 -1.44
CA GLY A 113 -29.50 22.49 -1.43
C GLY A 113 -30.60 22.09 -2.41
N ARG A 114 -31.79 21.74 -1.90
CA ARG A 114 -33.00 21.74 -2.72
C ARG A 114 -33.35 23.18 -3.04
N ARG A 115 -33.19 23.55 -4.30
CA ARG A 115 -33.92 24.65 -4.94
C ARG A 115 -34.81 23.98 -5.98
N VAL A 116 -36.12 24.09 -5.76
CA VAL A 116 -37.28 24.29 -6.64
C VAL A 116 -38.49 23.85 -5.82
#